data_AF-A0A951FWK6-F1
#
_entry.id   AF-A0A951FWK6-F1
#
_cell.length_a   1.000
_cell.length_b   1.000
_cell.length_c   1.000
_cell.angle_alpha   90.00
_cell.angle_beta   90.00
_cell.angle_gamma   90.00
#
_symmetry.space_group_name_H-M   'P 1'
#
loop_
_entity.id
_entity.type
_entity.pdbx_description
1 polymer ?
#
loop_
_entity_poly.entity_id
_entity_poly.type
_entity_poly.pdbx_seq_one_letter_code
_entity_poly.pdbx_strand_id
1 'polypeptide(L)'
;LFGPLAGLIALIIAAVYPVGIELAGTLVAENLLAPLVLATVYAALRVRRASAPVRAYGWIAGAGVLTGLATLTHENAALMLVPLIAAIWAARPRSLLAPALLVVATALTILPWTLRNQAVMHRFIPISDETGITLVGTYNAASAANPVVPYKWRIFYGIPGERSLIHQAGRLTEPQIGDRLQHQALHYIAQHPSAPLDVAFHNTLRLFELEGTYAWQASASASSLPSSTARVGVVSFWIICLLALLGVFSRAVRTAPKWVWIVPMLLALSVVLVNVETPRFREPVDPFLILLAAVGLTGAVRRIARRWLADRAPVGGESGDAVAARPAELVEMRERLA
;
A
#
# COMPACT_ATOMS: atom_id res chain seq x y z
N LEU A 1 11.20 6.73 11.08
CA LEU A 1 10.39 7.96 10.99
C LEU A 1 9.93 8.44 12.36
N PHE A 2 9.33 7.58 13.18
CA PHE A 2 8.59 7.97 14.39
C PHE A 2 9.18 7.50 15.73
N GLY A 3 10.46 7.08 15.71
CA GLY A 3 11.17 6.56 16.89
C GLY A 3 11.04 5.04 17.08
N PRO A 4 11.81 4.46 18.01
CA PRO A 4 11.90 3.01 18.21
C PRO A 4 10.60 2.40 18.74
N LEU A 5 9.93 3.05 19.70
CA LEU A 5 8.67 2.57 20.28
C LEU A 5 7.57 2.39 19.22
N ALA A 6 7.42 3.37 18.31
CA ALA A 6 6.47 3.26 17.21
C ALA A 6 6.83 2.12 16.24
N GLY A 7 8.12 1.88 16.01
CA GLY A 7 8.59 0.74 15.22
C GLY A 7 8.24 -0.61 15.86
N LEU A 8 8.46 -0.74 17.18
CA LEU A 8 8.13 -1.97 17.91
C LEU A 8 6.61 -2.23 17.92
N ILE A 9 5.80 -1.19 18.16
CA ILE A 9 4.34 -1.34 18.12
C ILE A 9 3.87 -1.74 16.72
N ALA A 10 4.41 -1.12 15.66
CA ALA A 10 4.08 -1.49 14.29
C ALA A 10 4.44 -2.95 13.99
N LEU A 11 5.60 -3.41 14.45
CA LEU A 11 6.04 -4.80 14.29
C LEU A 11 5.09 -5.78 15.00
N ILE A 12 4.71 -5.48 16.25
CA ILE A 12 3.77 -6.32 17.02
C ILE A 12 2.43 -6.40 16.31
N ILE A 13 1.86 -5.26 15.90
CA ILE A 13 0.57 -5.23 15.18
C ILE A 13 0.66 -6.04 13.90
N ALA A 14 1.71 -5.84 13.09
CA ALA A 14 1.90 -6.57 11.84
C ALA A 14 2.04 -8.08 12.06
N ALA A 15 2.75 -8.51 13.10
CA ALA A 15 2.99 -9.92 13.41
C ALA A 15 1.71 -10.67 13.84
N VAL A 16 0.73 -9.97 14.43
CA VAL A 16 -0.53 -10.56 14.89
C VAL A 16 -1.73 -10.19 14.02
N TYR A 17 -1.51 -9.48 12.90
CA TYR A 17 -2.58 -9.01 12.03
C TYR A 17 -3.18 -10.19 11.23
N PRO A 18 -4.44 -10.59 11.49
CA PRO A 18 -5.01 -11.81 10.92
C PRO A 18 -4.98 -11.83 9.38
N VAL A 19 -5.32 -10.71 8.74
CA VAL A 19 -5.31 -10.59 7.28
C VAL A 19 -3.93 -10.88 6.70
N GLY A 20 -2.86 -10.37 7.33
CA GLY A 20 -1.48 -10.65 6.89
C GLY A 20 -1.09 -12.12 7.07
N ILE A 21 -1.52 -12.74 8.18
CA ILE A 21 -1.27 -14.17 8.46
C ILE A 21 -2.01 -15.05 7.45
N GLU A 22 -3.26 -14.70 7.13
CA GLU A 22 -4.09 -15.42 6.16
C GLU A 22 -3.50 -15.35 4.76
N LEU A 23 -3.14 -14.14 4.30
CA LEU A 23 -2.56 -13.95 2.98
C LEU A 23 -1.19 -14.62 2.85
N ALA A 24 -0.38 -14.67 3.91
CA ALA A 24 0.89 -15.40 3.92
C ALA A 24 0.74 -16.90 3.63
N GLY A 25 -0.42 -17.50 3.94
CA GLY A 25 -0.76 -18.88 3.59
C GLY A 25 -1.28 -19.07 2.17
N THR A 26 -1.51 -17.99 1.42
CA THR A 26 -2.03 -18.01 0.05
C THR A 26 -0.96 -17.64 -0.96
N LEU A 27 -0.97 -18.28 -2.14
CA LEU A 27 -0.05 -17.96 -3.22
C LEU A 27 -0.57 -16.74 -4.00
N VAL A 28 -0.29 -15.55 -3.46
CA VAL A 28 -0.68 -14.26 -4.04
C VAL A 28 0.54 -13.36 -4.21
N ALA A 29 0.55 -12.53 -5.27
CA ALA A 29 1.68 -11.67 -5.62
C ALA A 29 1.95 -10.59 -4.55
N GLU A 30 0.90 -10.21 -3.83
CA GLU A 30 0.89 -9.16 -2.84
C GLU A 30 1.84 -9.44 -1.67
N ASN A 31 2.01 -10.71 -1.27
CA ASN A 31 2.94 -11.11 -0.22
C ASN A 31 4.39 -10.68 -0.49
N LEU A 32 4.79 -10.60 -1.78
CA LEU A 32 6.09 -10.09 -2.18
C LEU A 32 6.06 -8.57 -2.44
N LEU A 33 4.91 -8.04 -2.86
CA LEU A 33 4.74 -6.62 -3.15
C LEU A 33 4.90 -5.75 -1.89
N ALA A 34 4.19 -6.02 -0.79
CA ALA A 34 4.30 -5.20 0.43
C ALA A 34 5.74 -5.03 0.95
N PRO A 35 6.56 -6.09 1.13
CA PRO A 35 7.92 -5.91 1.59
C PRO A 35 8.78 -5.12 0.61
N LEU A 36 8.56 -5.26 -0.71
CA LEU A 36 9.26 -4.46 -1.73
C LEU A 36 8.84 -2.97 -1.67
N VAL A 37 7.55 -2.68 -1.49
CA VAL A 37 7.03 -1.32 -1.29
C VAL A 37 7.66 -0.70 -0.05
N LEU A 38 7.67 -1.41 1.08
CA LEU A 38 8.27 -0.91 2.33
C LEU A 38 9.78 -0.72 2.23
N ALA A 39 10.48 -1.66 1.59
CA ALA A 39 11.93 -1.56 1.35
C ALA A 39 12.25 -0.36 0.46
N THR A 40 11.44 -0.11 -0.57
CA THR A 40 11.57 1.05 -1.47
C THR A 40 11.40 2.36 -0.70
N VAL A 41 10.34 2.49 0.09
CA VAL A 41 10.11 3.66 0.95
C VAL A 41 11.24 3.84 1.96
N TYR A 42 11.70 2.74 2.57
CA TYR A 42 12.84 2.78 3.49
C TYR A 42 14.11 3.28 2.80
N ALA A 43 14.47 2.72 1.63
CA ALA A 43 15.64 3.15 0.87
C ALA A 43 15.58 4.65 0.52
N ALA A 44 14.43 5.14 0.06
CA ALA A 44 14.22 6.56 -0.23
C ALA A 44 14.36 7.45 1.02
N LEU A 45 13.89 7.00 2.20
CA LEU A 45 14.10 7.70 3.47
C LEU A 45 15.58 7.75 3.88
N ARG A 46 16.38 6.74 3.52
CA ARG A 46 17.82 6.69 3.82
C ARG A 46 18.62 7.68 2.98
N VAL A 47 18.16 8.08 1.79
CA VAL A 47 18.82 9.07 0.93
C VAL A 47 19.07 10.40 1.68
N ARG A 48 18.07 10.91 2.42
CA ARG A 48 18.19 12.16 3.19
C ARG A 48 19.13 12.07 4.38
N ARG A 49 19.36 10.85 4.91
CA ARG A 49 20.19 10.60 6.09
C ARG A 49 21.62 10.21 5.74
N ALA A 50 21.92 10.01 4.45
CA ALA A 50 23.24 9.62 4.00
C ALA A 50 24.19 10.82 4.00
N SER A 51 25.19 10.79 4.88
CA SER A 51 26.20 11.86 4.98
C SER A 51 27.12 11.95 3.76
N ALA A 52 27.42 10.81 3.12
CA ALA A 52 28.29 10.75 1.95
C ALA A 52 27.49 10.69 0.63
N PRO A 53 27.91 11.40 -0.43
CA PRO A 53 27.24 11.35 -1.74
C PRO A 53 27.11 9.94 -2.30
N VAL A 54 28.18 9.15 -2.27
CA VAL A 54 28.21 7.77 -2.78
C VAL A 54 27.14 6.90 -2.12
N ARG A 55 27.01 6.99 -0.79
CA ARG A 55 25.99 6.24 -0.03
C ARG A 55 24.57 6.66 -0.42
N ALA A 56 24.35 7.95 -0.65
CA ALA A 56 23.04 8.44 -1.08
C ALA A 56 22.66 7.94 -2.48
N TYR A 57 23.60 7.97 -3.44
CA TYR A 57 23.37 7.42 -4.77
C TYR A 57 23.19 5.89 -4.75
N GLY A 58 23.87 5.18 -3.84
CA GLY A 58 23.60 3.76 -3.57
C GLY A 58 22.17 3.49 -3.09
N TRP A 59 21.65 4.30 -2.16
CA TRP A 59 20.25 4.20 -1.73
C TRP A 59 19.26 4.57 -2.84
N ILE A 60 19.58 5.53 -3.71
CA ILE A 60 18.77 5.89 -4.87
C ILE A 60 18.70 4.73 -5.87
N ALA A 61 19.85 4.15 -6.23
CA ALA A 61 19.91 3.00 -7.11
C ALA A 61 19.16 1.80 -6.51
N GLY A 62 19.36 1.53 -5.22
CA GLY A 62 18.64 0.48 -4.49
C GLY A 62 17.12 0.72 -4.47
N ALA A 63 16.66 1.95 -4.26
CA ALA A 63 15.24 2.28 -4.35
C ALA A 63 14.70 2.04 -5.77
N GLY A 64 15.47 2.33 -6.82
CA GLY A 64 15.08 2.07 -8.20
C GLY A 64 14.98 0.59 -8.52
N VAL A 65 15.97 -0.20 -8.09
CA VAL A 65 15.93 -1.67 -8.24
C VAL A 65 14.72 -2.26 -7.51
N LEU A 66 14.48 -1.85 -6.26
CA LEU A 66 13.33 -2.34 -5.49
C LEU A 66 11.99 -1.91 -6.11
N THR A 67 11.90 -0.70 -6.67
CA THR A 67 10.72 -0.24 -7.42
C THR A 67 10.50 -1.09 -8.67
N GLY A 68 11.57 -1.42 -9.39
CA GLY A 68 11.51 -2.28 -10.58
C GLY A 68 11.05 -3.70 -10.25
N LEU A 69 11.60 -4.29 -9.18
CA LEU A 69 11.14 -5.59 -8.68
C LEU A 69 9.67 -5.55 -8.23
N ALA A 70 9.26 -4.50 -7.51
CA ALA A 70 7.86 -4.33 -7.11
C ALA A 70 6.95 -4.24 -8.35
N THR A 71 7.39 -3.52 -9.38
CA THR A 71 6.67 -3.35 -10.65
C THR A 71 6.55 -4.66 -11.44
N LEU A 72 7.59 -5.49 -11.42
CA LEU A 72 7.53 -6.85 -11.99
C LEU A 72 6.63 -7.80 -11.19
N THR A 73 6.38 -7.50 -9.91
CA THR A 73 5.46 -8.27 -9.07
C THR A 73 4.01 -7.85 -9.34
N HIS A 74 3.77 -6.55 -9.49
CA HIS A 74 2.49 -5.97 -9.85
C HIS A 74 2.68 -4.62 -10.54
N GLU A 75 2.09 -4.43 -11.73
CA GLU A 75 2.30 -3.24 -12.57
C GLU A 75 1.97 -1.90 -11.88
N ASN A 76 0.99 -1.90 -10.97
CA ASN A 76 0.59 -0.73 -10.18
C ASN A 76 1.73 -0.13 -9.35
N ALA A 77 2.74 -0.93 -8.98
CA ALA A 77 3.88 -0.46 -8.21
C ALA A 77 4.72 0.59 -8.96
N ALA A 78 4.63 0.66 -10.30
CA ALA A 78 5.26 1.71 -11.10
C ALA A 78 4.82 3.12 -10.68
N LEU A 79 3.59 3.27 -10.18
CA LEU A 79 3.04 4.55 -9.70
C LEU A 79 3.84 5.14 -8.53
N MET A 80 4.59 4.32 -7.79
CA MET A 80 5.48 4.79 -6.74
C MET A 80 6.59 5.70 -7.26
N LEU A 81 6.94 5.63 -8.55
CA LEU A 81 7.95 6.52 -9.12
C LEU A 81 7.59 8.00 -8.92
N VAL A 82 6.30 8.37 -8.97
CA VAL A 82 5.85 9.76 -8.81
C VAL A 82 6.25 10.34 -7.44
N PRO A 83 5.82 9.78 -6.29
CA PRO A 83 6.24 10.28 -4.98
C PRO A 83 7.74 10.06 -4.71
N LEU A 84 8.36 9.03 -5.27
CA LEU A 84 9.79 8.76 -5.08
C LEU A 84 10.69 9.76 -5.81
N ILE A 85 10.34 10.15 -7.03
CA ILE A 85 11.03 11.23 -7.75
C ILE A 85 10.94 12.53 -6.95
N ALA A 86 9.75 12.86 -6.44
CA ALA A 86 9.58 14.03 -5.58
C ALA A 86 10.39 13.92 -4.28
N ALA A 87 10.46 12.73 -3.67
CA ALA A 87 11.25 12.47 -2.46
C ALA A 87 12.75 12.69 -2.69
N ILE A 88 13.27 12.15 -3.80
CA ILE A 88 14.69 12.22 -4.16
C ILE A 88 15.06 13.64 -4.58
N TRP A 89 14.20 14.30 -5.36
CA TRP A 89 14.37 15.72 -5.69
C TRP A 89 14.39 16.58 -4.43
N ALA A 90 13.45 16.39 -3.50
CA ALA A 90 13.44 17.13 -2.24
C ALA A 90 14.70 16.85 -1.38
N ALA A 91 15.26 15.64 -1.45
CA ALA A 91 16.51 15.31 -0.80
C ALA A 91 17.74 15.92 -1.50
N ARG A 92 17.65 16.15 -2.82
CA ARG A 92 18.75 16.57 -3.71
C ARG A 92 18.25 17.56 -4.79
N PRO A 93 17.80 18.77 -4.44
CA PRO A 93 17.02 19.66 -5.32
C PRO A 93 17.79 20.31 -6.47
N ARG A 94 19.07 19.95 -6.66
CA ARG A 94 19.94 20.46 -7.74
C ARG A 94 20.58 19.35 -8.56
N SER A 95 20.25 18.10 -8.29
CA SER A 95 20.80 16.95 -9.02
C SER A 95 19.69 16.33 -9.86
N LEU A 96 19.72 16.57 -11.17
CA LEU A 96 18.88 15.83 -12.13
C LEU A 96 19.31 14.37 -12.24
N LEU A 97 20.59 14.09 -11.96
CA LEU A 97 21.14 12.74 -11.94
C LEU A 97 20.46 11.86 -10.88
N ALA A 98 20.07 12.43 -9.73
CA ALA A 98 19.46 11.67 -8.64
C ALA A 98 18.09 11.03 -9.03
N PRO A 99 17.07 11.78 -9.47
CA PRO A 99 15.83 11.17 -9.95
C PRO A 99 16.03 10.39 -11.27
N ALA A 100 16.94 10.80 -12.14
CA ALA A 100 17.26 10.03 -13.35
C ALA A 100 17.82 8.65 -13.01
N LEU A 101 18.71 8.54 -12.02
CA LEU A 101 19.25 7.27 -11.55
C LEU A 101 18.15 6.35 -10.99
N LEU A 102 17.18 6.90 -10.24
CA LEU A 102 16.02 6.12 -9.78
C LEU A 102 15.27 5.50 -10.97
N VAL A 103 14.92 6.33 -11.95
CA VAL A 103 14.15 5.90 -13.13
C VAL A 103 14.95 4.89 -13.97
N VAL A 104 16.22 5.16 -14.23
CA VAL A 104 17.10 4.26 -14.99
C VAL A 104 17.29 2.93 -14.28
N ALA A 105 17.55 2.92 -12.96
CA ALA A 105 17.68 1.67 -12.21
C ALA A 105 16.37 0.87 -12.20
N THR A 106 15.21 1.54 -12.12
CA THR A 106 13.90 0.91 -12.25
C THR A 106 13.72 0.28 -13.64
N ALA A 107 13.98 1.06 -14.70
CA ALA A 107 13.86 0.61 -16.08
C ALA A 107 14.80 -0.57 -16.39
N LEU A 108 16.06 -0.52 -15.96
CA LEU A 108 17.02 -1.61 -16.14
C LEU A 108 16.62 -2.89 -15.41
N THR A 109 15.90 -2.78 -14.30
CA THR A 109 15.39 -3.96 -13.57
C THR A 109 14.23 -4.61 -14.32
N ILE A 110 13.37 -3.82 -14.95
CA ILE A 110 12.21 -4.31 -15.73
C ILE A 110 12.64 -4.82 -17.12
N LEU A 111 13.68 -4.23 -17.70
CA LEU A 111 14.11 -4.44 -19.09
C LEU A 111 14.26 -5.92 -19.51
N PRO A 112 14.86 -6.84 -18.71
CA PRO A 112 14.99 -8.25 -19.11
C PRO A 112 13.63 -8.90 -19.38
N TRP A 113 12.61 -8.57 -18.58
CA TRP A 113 11.27 -9.07 -18.78
C TRP A 113 10.61 -8.47 -20.02
N THR A 114 10.77 -7.17 -20.25
CA THR A 114 10.29 -6.49 -21.47
C THR A 114 10.90 -7.12 -22.73
N LEU A 115 12.21 -7.40 -22.72
CA LEU A 115 12.88 -8.06 -23.85
C LEU A 115 12.35 -9.47 -24.10
N ARG A 116 12.11 -10.23 -23.02
CA ARG A 116 11.45 -11.55 -23.11
C ARG A 116 10.06 -11.42 -23.73
N ASN A 117 9.25 -10.47 -23.27
CA ASN A 117 7.90 -10.25 -23.80
C ASN A 117 7.95 -9.89 -25.28
N GLN A 118 8.86 -9.01 -25.69
CA GLN A 118 9.04 -8.68 -27.10
C GLN A 118 9.48 -9.88 -27.94
N ALA A 119 10.37 -10.73 -27.44
CA ALA A 119 10.85 -11.90 -28.16
C ALA A 119 9.77 -12.98 -28.32
N VAL A 120 8.94 -13.20 -27.29
CA VAL A 120 7.95 -14.28 -27.24
C VAL A 120 6.59 -13.84 -27.81
N MET A 121 6.12 -12.67 -27.41
CA MET A 121 4.80 -12.15 -27.80
C MET A 121 4.86 -11.29 -29.07
N HIS A 122 6.07 -11.05 -29.60
CA HIS A 122 6.32 -10.21 -30.78
C HIS A 122 5.74 -8.80 -30.68
N ARG A 123 5.58 -8.29 -29.46
CA ARG A 123 5.02 -6.97 -29.13
C ARG A 123 5.76 -6.33 -27.97
N PHE A 124 5.84 -5.00 -28.00
CA PHE A 124 6.43 -4.24 -26.90
C PHE A 124 5.46 -4.20 -25.71
N ILE A 125 5.64 -5.10 -24.75
CA ILE A 125 4.85 -5.20 -23.51
C ILE A 125 5.83 -5.04 -22.34
N PRO A 126 5.91 -3.84 -21.73
CA PRO A 126 6.90 -3.56 -20.69
C PRO A 126 6.84 -4.51 -19.50
N ILE A 127 5.63 -4.77 -19.00
CA ILE A 127 5.40 -5.50 -17.74
C ILE A 127 4.34 -6.59 -17.97
N SER A 128 3.10 -6.19 -18.29
CA SER A 128 1.97 -7.10 -18.43
C SER A 128 1.01 -6.62 -19.52
N ASP A 129 0.22 -7.54 -20.07
CA ASP A 129 -0.91 -7.29 -20.97
C ASP A 129 -2.27 -7.46 -20.26
N GLU A 130 -2.27 -7.51 -18.93
CA GLU A 130 -3.47 -7.69 -18.10
C GLU A 130 -4.45 -6.51 -18.16
N THR A 131 -4.00 -5.32 -18.57
CA THR A 131 -4.79 -4.09 -18.56
C THR A 131 -6.18 -4.25 -19.20
N GLY A 132 -6.26 -4.89 -20.36
CA GLY A 132 -7.53 -5.10 -21.06
C GLY A 132 -8.50 -6.00 -20.30
N ILE A 133 -8.00 -7.12 -19.76
CA ILE A 133 -8.77 -8.08 -18.96
C ILE A 133 -9.25 -7.42 -17.66
N THR A 134 -8.39 -6.65 -17.02
CA THR A 134 -8.72 -5.97 -15.75
C THR A 134 -9.77 -4.89 -15.96
N LEU A 135 -9.63 -4.06 -17.00
CA LEU A 135 -10.59 -3.00 -17.30
C LEU A 135 -11.97 -3.55 -17.69
N VAL A 136 -12.04 -4.49 -18.64
CA VAL A 136 -13.33 -5.00 -19.11
C VAL A 136 -14.11 -5.72 -18.00
N GLY A 137 -13.41 -6.36 -17.06
CA GLY A 137 -14.04 -7.07 -15.94
C GLY A 137 -14.87 -6.16 -15.03
N THR A 138 -14.54 -4.88 -14.96
CA THR A 138 -15.28 -3.87 -14.20
C THR A 138 -16.18 -3.02 -15.11
N TYR A 139 -15.62 -2.53 -16.22
CA TYR A 139 -16.28 -1.60 -17.14
C TYR A 139 -17.08 -2.35 -18.20
N ASN A 140 -18.17 -2.99 -17.78
CA ASN A 140 -19.14 -3.62 -18.67
C ASN A 140 -20.55 -3.59 -18.06
N ALA A 141 -21.56 -3.75 -18.90
CA ALA A 141 -22.97 -3.68 -18.49
C ALA A 141 -23.36 -4.73 -17.45
N ALA A 142 -22.78 -5.94 -17.50
CA ALA A 142 -23.12 -7.02 -16.58
C ALA A 142 -22.49 -6.85 -15.19
N SER A 143 -21.33 -6.20 -15.08
CA SER A 143 -20.74 -5.83 -13.80
C SER A 143 -21.47 -4.61 -13.22
N ALA A 144 -21.80 -3.62 -14.04
CA ALA A 144 -22.58 -2.45 -13.60
C ALA A 144 -23.98 -2.84 -13.08
N ALA A 145 -24.67 -3.77 -13.75
CA ALA A 145 -26.01 -4.22 -13.40
C ALA A 145 -26.06 -5.22 -12.23
N ASN A 146 -24.95 -5.49 -11.53
CA ASN A 146 -24.95 -6.40 -10.39
C ASN A 146 -25.79 -5.80 -9.22
N PRO A 147 -26.88 -6.46 -8.79
CA PRO A 147 -27.81 -5.87 -7.83
C PRO A 147 -27.28 -5.86 -6.38
N VAL A 148 -26.26 -6.67 -6.07
CA VAL A 148 -25.73 -6.79 -4.71
C VAL A 148 -24.41 -6.03 -4.56
N VAL A 149 -23.56 -6.10 -5.57
CA VAL A 149 -22.21 -5.52 -5.59
C VAL A 149 -21.94 -4.88 -6.95
N PRO A 150 -22.47 -3.66 -7.19
CA PRO A 150 -22.29 -2.96 -8.46
C PRO A 150 -20.82 -2.84 -8.85
N TYR A 151 -20.55 -2.97 -10.14
CA TYR A 151 -19.21 -2.92 -10.72
C TYR A 151 -18.21 -3.92 -10.11
N LYS A 152 -18.69 -5.00 -9.49
CA LYS A 152 -17.81 -6.08 -9.05
C LYS A 152 -17.09 -6.66 -10.27
N TRP A 153 -15.77 -6.78 -10.16
CA TRP A 153 -14.95 -7.34 -11.22
C TRP A 153 -15.34 -8.79 -11.53
N ARG A 154 -15.32 -9.11 -12.82
CA ARG A 154 -15.62 -10.45 -13.34
C ARG A 154 -14.55 -10.83 -14.35
N ILE A 155 -14.08 -12.06 -14.28
CA ILE A 155 -13.24 -12.61 -15.35
C ILE A 155 -14.02 -12.58 -16.67
N PHE A 156 -13.36 -12.19 -17.76
CA PHE A 156 -14.03 -11.93 -19.04
C PHE A 156 -14.80 -13.14 -19.60
N TYR A 157 -14.32 -14.37 -19.33
CA TYR A 157 -15.05 -15.60 -19.69
C TYR A 157 -16.44 -15.71 -19.03
N GLY A 158 -16.64 -15.03 -17.90
CA GLY A 158 -17.90 -14.99 -17.14
C GLY A 158 -18.79 -13.79 -17.44
N ILE A 159 -18.41 -12.92 -18.38
CA ILE A 159 -19.21 -11.75 -18.80
C ILE A 159 -20.20 -12.18 -19.89
N PRO A 160 -21.51 -12.01 -19.68
CA PRO A 160 -22.51 -12.20 -20.73
C PRO A 160 -22.22 -11.27 -21.92
N GLY A 161 -21.99 -11.85 -23.10
CA GLY A 161 -21.63 -11.10 -24.32
C GLY A 161 -20.25 -11.44 -24.87
N GLU A 162 -19.31 -11.89 -24.03
CA GLU A 162 -17.94 -12.19 -24.47
C GLU A 162 -17.78 -13.57 -25.11
N ARG A 163 -18.86 -14.37 -25.21
CA ARG A 163 -18.83 -15.74 -25.77
C ARG A 163 -18.18 -15.81 -27.15
N SER A 164 -18.40 -14.81 -28.01
CA SER A 164 -17.77 -14.74 -29.32
C SER A 164 -16.25 -14.62 -29.26
N LEU A 165 -15.73 -13.88 -28.27
CA LEU A 165 -14.29 -13.73 -28.05
C LEU A 165 -13.69 -15.04 -27.53
N ILE A 166 -14.40 -15.73 -26.62
CA ILE A 166 -14.00 -17.05 -26.09
C ILE A 166 -13.88 -18.06 -27.22
N HIS A 167 -14.85 -18.12 -28.13
CA HIS A 167 -14.80 -19.01 -29.30
C HIS A 167 -13.69 -18.65 -30.29
N GLN A 168 -13.30 -17.38 -30.36
CA GLN A 168 -12.20 -16.89 -31.20
C GLN A 168 -10.84 -16.95 -30.51
N ALA A 169 -10.77 -17.23 -29.21
CA ALA A 169 -9.53 -17.17 -28.43
C ALA A 169 -8.43 -18.08 -29.00
N GLY A 170 -8.80 -19.25 -29.55
CA GLY A 170 -7.84 -20.16 -30.21
C GLY A 170 -7.27 -19.64 -31.54
N ARG A 171 -7.77 -18.53 -32.08
CA ARG A 171 -7.29 -17.89 -33.32
C ARG A 171 -6.57 -16.56 -33.08
N LEU A 172 -6.55 -16.07 -31.84
CA LEU A 172 -6.01 -14.78 -31.46
C LEU A 172 -4.80 -14.99 -30.57
N THR A 173 -3.83 -14.10 -30.67
CA THR A 173 -2.76 -14.04 -29.68
C THR A 173 -3.28 -13.39 -28.39
N GLU A 174 -2.66 -13.70 -27.26
CA GLU A 174 -2.99 -13.12 -25.95
C GLU A 174 -3.00 -11.57 -25.99
N PRO A 175 -2.00 -10.88 -26.60
CA PRO A 175 -2.06 -9.42 -26.74
C PRO A 175 -3.24 -8.92 -27.59
N GLN A 176 -3.67 -9.66 -28.62
CA GLN A 176 -4.83 -9.29 -29.44
C GLN A 176 -6.14 -9.41 -28.66
N ILE A 177 -6.25 -10.40 -27.77
CA ILE A 177 -7.37 -10.53 -26.84
C ILE A 177 -7.38 -9.32 -25.91
N GLY A 178 -6.23 -9.00 -25.30
CA GLY A 178 -6.05 -7.83 -24.44
C GLY A 178 -6.50 -6.52 -25.10
N ASP A 179 -6.04 -6.24 -26.32
CA ASP A 179 -6.42 -5.02 -27.06
C ASP A 179 -7.94 -4.90 -27.28
N ARG A 180 -8.59 -6.01 -27.64
CA ARG A 180 -10.04 -6.03 -27.88
C ARG A 180 -10.81 -5.76 -26.60
N LEU A 181 -10.42 -6.41 -25.51
CA LEU A 181 -11.04 -6.21 -24.19
C LEU A 181 -10.83 -4.78 -23.69
N GLN A 182 -9.63 -4.22 -23.87
CA GLN A 182 -9.35 -2.83 -23.54
C GLN A 182 -10.22 -1.87 -24.38
N HIS A 183 -10.35 -2.11 -25.67
CA HIS A 183 -11.19 -1.29 -26.55
C HIS A 183 -12.66 -1.33 -26.13
N GLN A 184 -13.20 -2.51 -25.79
CA GLN A 184 -14.56 -2.66 -25.28
C GLN A 184 -14.78 -1.88 -23.98
N ALA A 185 -13.84 -1.97 -23.03
CA ALA A 185 -13.91 -1.25 -21.76
C ALA A 185 -13.89 0.27 -21.96
N LEU A 186 -12.98 0.76 -22.81
CA LEU A 186 -12.89 2.18 -23.14
C LEU A 186 -14.14 2.68 -23.87
N HIS A 187 -14.71 1.88 -24.77
CA HIS A 187 -15.96 2.19 -25.43
C HIS A 187 -17.13 2.26 -24.43
N TYR A 188 -17.19 1.34 -23.46
CA TYR A 188 -18.19 1.40 -22.39
C TYR A 188 -18.06 2.69 -21.56
N ILE A 189 -16.84 3.07 -21.18
CA ILE A 189 -16.56 4.31 -20.44
C ILE A 189 -16.97 5.55 -21.27
N ALA A 190 -16.68 5.55 -22.57
CA ALA A 190 -17.07 6.64 -23.45
C ALA A 190 -18.60 6.81 -23.55
N GLN A 191 -19.35 5.70 -23.49
CA GLN A 191 -20.81 5.70 -23.46
C GLN A 191 -21.39 6.04 -22.07
N HIS A 192 -20.63 5.80 -21.00
CA HIS A 192 -21.05 6.00 -19.61
C HIS A 192 -19.99 6.82 -18.86
N PRO A 193 -19.88 8.14 -19.08
CA PRO A 193 -18.79 8.95 -18.54
C PRO A 193 -18.80 9.06 -17.01
N SER A 194 -19.92 8.77 -16.33
CA SER A 194 -19.99 8.70 -14.86
C SER A 194 -19.43 7.39 -14.29
N ALA A 195 -19.30 6.33 -15.11
CA ALA A 195 -18.95 5.00 -14.64
C ALA A 195 -17.65 4.96 -13.83
N PRO A 196 -16.56 5.67 -14.17
CA PRO A 196 -15.36 5.70 -13.33
C PRO A 196 -15.59 6.27 -11.92
N LEU A 197 -16.51 7.23 -11.77
CA LEU A 197 -16.87 7.79 -10.46
C LEU A 197 -17.71 6.80 -9.65
N ASP A 198 -18.66 6.13 -10.30
CA ASP A 198 -19.49 5.10 -9.68
C ASP A 198 -18.62 3.91 -9.23
N VAL A 199 -17.71 3.46 -10.10
CA VAL A 199 -16.70 2.44 -9.80
C VAL A 199 -15.86 2.86 -8.61
N ALA A 200 -15.32 4.09 -8.62
CA ALA A 200 -14.50 4.59 -7.51
C ALA A 200 -15.28 4.58 -6.19
N PHE A 201 -16.55 4.98 -6.21
CA PHE A 201 -17.41 4.97 -5.04
C PHE A 201 -17.62 3.53 -4.51
N HIS A 202 -18.09 2.62 -5.36
CA HIS A 202 -18.36 1.23 -4.96
C HIS A 202 -17.09 0.48 -4.53
N ASN A 203 -15.99 0.64 -5.27
CA ASN A 203 -14.71 0.04 -4.91
C ASN A 203 -14.12 0.65 -3.64
N THR A 204 -14.37 1.93 -3.33
CA THR A 204 -13.99 2.51 -2.03
C THR A 204 -14.78 1.85 -0.91
N LEU A 205 -16.10 1.71 -1.05
CA LEU A 205 -16.91 0.97 -0.07
C LEU A 205 -16.39 -0.45 0.11
N ARG A 206 -16.04 -1.14 -0.98
CA ARG A 206 -15.47 -2.50 -0.93
C ARG A 206 -14.11 -2.54 -0.25
N LEU A 207 -13.21 -1.59 -0.54
CA LEU A 207 -11.88 -1.50 0.08
C LEU A 207 -11.95 -1.36 1.61
N PHE A 208 -12.99 -0.67 2.09
CA PHE A 208 -13.29 -0.51 3.51
C PHE A 208 -14.26 -1.58 4.06
N GLU A 209 -14.64 -2.61 3.29
CA GLU A 209 -15.57 -3.66 3.69
C GLU A 209 -16.99 -3.15 4.07
N LEU A 210 -17.39 -2.01 3.50
CA LEU A 210 -18.67 -1.33 3.73
C LEU A 210 -19.77 -1.75 2.74
N GLU A 211 -19.43 -2.47 1.67
CA GLU A 211 -20.40 -2.93 0.65
C GLU A 211 -21.26 -4.11 1.13
N GLY A 212 -21.05 -4.57 2.38
CA GLY A 212 -21.90 -5.54 3.05
C GLY A 212 -21.33 -6.96 3.08
N THR A 213 -22.04 -7.83 3.79
CA THR A 213 -21.59 -9.20 4.12
C THR A 213 -21.32 -10.07 2.90
N TYR A 214 -22.11 -9.91 1.85
CA TYR A 214 -21.93 -10.66 0.62
C TYR A 214 -20.61 -10.32 -0.09
N ALA A 215 -20.20 -9.05 -0.08
CA ALA A 215 -19.02 -8.58 -0.80
C ALA A 215 -17.74 -9.26 -0.28
N TRP A 216 -17.50 -9.19 1.04
CA TRP A 216 -16.30 -9.80 1.63
C TRP A 216 -16.36 -11.32 1.68
N GLN A 217 -17.55 -11.94 1.79
CA GLN A 217 -17.68 -13.39 1.63
C GLN A 217 -17.32 -13.85 0.22
N ALA A 218 -17.75 -13.08 -0.78
CA ALA A 218 -17.47 -13.41 -2.16
C ALA A 218 -15.99 -13.20 -2.50
N SER A 219 -15.33 -12.17 -1.96
CA SER A 219 -13.88 -11.99 -2.10
C SER A 219 -13.08 -13.07 -1.35
N ALA A 220 -13.54 -13.50 -0.17
CA ALA A 220 -12.97 -14.63 0.56
C ALA A 220 -13.08 -15.93 -0.24
N SER A 221 -14.23 -16.18 -0.87
CA SER A 221 -14.43 -17.36 -1.73
C SER A 221 -13.49 -17.36 -2.94
N ALA A 222 -13.25 -16.19 -3.56
CA ALA A 222 -12.28 -16.05 -4.64
C ALA A 222 -10.84 -16.36 -4.19
N SER A 223 -10.54 -16.11 -2.92
CA SER A 223 -9.24 -16.39 -2.29
C SER A 223 -9.17 -17.76 -1.60
N SER A 224 -10.19 -18.62 -1.76
CA SER A 224 -10.30 -19.93 -1.08
C SER A 224 -10.27 -19.87 0.46
N LEU A 225 -10.73 -18.76 1.04
CA LEU A 225 -10.76 -18.53 2.49
C LEU A 225 -12.12 -18.88 3.12
N PRO A 226 -12.16 -19.49 4.33
CA PRO A 226 -13.39 -19.69 5.08
C PRO A 226 -14.08 -18.37 5.45
N SER A 227 -15.41 -18.35 5.46
CA SER A 227 -16.18 -17.12 5.79
C SER A 227 -15.99 -16.63 7.24
N SER A 228 -15.65 -17.52 8.18
CA SER A 228 -15.32 -17.16 9.56
C SER A 228 -14.03 -16.35 9.65
N THR A 229 -13.01 -16.80 8.92
CA THR A 229 -11.71 -16.16 8.76
C THR A 229 -11.87 -14.75 8.17
N ALA A 230 -12.65 -14.63 7.09
CA ALA A 230 -12.96 -13.33 6.48
C ALA A 230 -13.59 -12.33 7.47
N ARG A 231 -14.49 -12.79 8.35
CA ARG A 231 -15.10 -11.94 9.39
C ARG A 231 -14.05 -11.41 10.38
N VAL A 232 -13.11 -12.24 10.81
CA VAL A 232 -11.99 -11.83 11.67
C VAL A 232 -11.10 -10.82 10.94
N GLY A 233 -10.83 -11.03 9.65
CA GLY A 233 -10.15 -10.08 8.78
C GLY A 233 -10.82 -8.70 8.75
N VAL A 234 -12.14 -8.65 8.52
CA VAL A 234 -12.90 -7.39 8.52
C VAL A 234 -12.84 -6.69 9.87
N VAL A 235 -13.08 -7.41 10.97
CA VAL A 235 -13.08 -6.82 12.33
C VAL A 235 -11.68 -6.28 12.69
N SER A 236 -10.63 -7.08 12.44
CA SER A 236 -9.25 -6.68 12.74
C SER A 236 -8.81 -5.47 11.91
N PHE A 237 -9.21 -5.40 10.64
CA PHE A 237 -9.00 -4.23 9.80
C PHE A 237 -9.65 -2.96 10.38
N TRP A 238 -10.91 -3.04 10.80
CA TRP A 238 -11.60 -1.88 11.38
C TRP A 238 -10.98 -1.43 12.70
N ILE A 239 -10.48 -2.35 13.53
CA ILE A 239 -9.70 -2.02 14.72
C ILE A 239 -8.45 -1.22 14.33
N ILE A 240 -7.69 -1.67 13.32
CA ILE A 240 -6.52 -0.94 12.83
C ILE A 240 -6.91 0.43 12.29
N CYS A 241 -8.00 0.55 11.54
CA CYS A 241 -8.49 1.83 11.04
C CYS A 241 -8.80 2.81 12.18
N LEU A 242 -9.52 2.37 13.21
CA LEU A 242 -9.83 3.19 14.39
C LEU A 242 -8.56 3.65 15.12
N LEU A 243 -7.58 2.76 15.26
CA LEU A 243 -6.28 3.11 15.84
C LEU A 243 -5.48 4.06 14.93
N ALA A 244 -5.55 3.87 13.62
CA ALA A 244 -4.89 4.70 12.62
C ALA A 244 -5.45 6.14 12.65
N LEU A 245 -6.75 6.34 12.92
CA LEU A 245 -7.33 7.68 13.10
C LEU A 245 -6.63 8.45 14.24
N LEU A 246 -6.26 7.79 15.33
CA LEU A 246 -5.49 8.41 16.42
C LEU A 246 -4.10 8.89 15.93
N GLY A 247 -3.52 8.18 14.97
CA GLY A 247 -2.24 8.50 14.35
C GLY A 247 -2.31 9.62 13.32
N VAL A 248 -3.31 9.60 12.44
CA VAL A 248 -3.49 10.56 11.33
C VAL A 248 -3.47 12.01 11.81
N PHE A 249 -4.15 12.29 12.93
CA PHE A 249 -4.20 13.64 13.48
C PHE A 249 -3.00 14.02 14.36
N SER A 250 -2.06 13.10 14.56
CA SER A 250 -0.87 13.36 15.38
C SER A 250 0.09 14.34 14.72
N ARG A 251 0.78 15.16 15.54
CA ARG A 251 1.83 16.07 15.07
C ARG A 251 2.95 15.31 14.34
N ALA A 252 3.28 14.11 14.80
CA ALA A 252 4.33 13.28 14.20
C ALA A 252 4.05 12.97 12.73
N VAL A 253 2.82 12.54 12.40
CA VAL A 253 2.38 12.25 11.03
C VAL A 253 2.40 13.52 10.16
N ARG A 254 1.88 14.65 10.68
CA ARG A 254 1.86 15.94 9.96
C ARG A 254 3.24 16.47 9.61
N THR A 255 4.25 16.18 10.43
CA THR A 255 5.65 16.57 10.19
C THR A 255 6.43 15.58 9.33
N ALA A 256 5.88 14.38 9.06
CA ALA A 256 6.54 13.42 8.20
C ALA A 256 6.56 13.90 6.74
N PRO A 257 7.52 13.44 5.93
CA PRO A 257 7.55 13.77 4.51
C PRO A 257 6.26 13.30 3.82
N LYS A 258 5.54 14.24 3.18
CA LYS A 258 4.22 13.96 2.56
C LYS A 258 4.25 12.83 1.54
N TRP A 259 5.36 12.67 0.81
CA TRP A 259 5.53 11.62 -0.19
C TRP A 259 5.35 10.20 0.37
N VAL A 260 5.65 9.98 1.66
CA VAL A 260 5.46 8.67 2.31
C VAL A 260 4.00 8.26 2.31
N TRP A 261 3.09 9.23 2.45
CA TRP A 261 1.64 9.00 2.47
C TRP A 261 1.04 9.01 1.06
N ILE A 262 1.68 9.68 0.10
CA ILE A 262 1.26 9.64 -1.30
C ILE A 262 1.44 8.24 -1.90
N VAL A 263 2.45 7.47 -1.47
CA VAL A 263 2.67 6.08 -1.93
C VAL A 263 1.42 5.20 -1.73
N PRO A 264 0.93 4.95 -0.51
CA PRO A 264 -0.27 4.12 -0.33
C PRO A 264 -1.53 4.76 -0.92
N MET A 265 -1.62 6.11 -0.99
CA MET A 265 -2.75 6.78 -1.63
C MET A 265 -2.83 6.49 -3.13
N LEU A 266 -1.69 6.52 -3.85
CA LEU A 266 -1.67 6.23 -5.28
C LEU A 266 -1.93 4.75 -5.56
N LEU A 267 -1.38 3.84 -4.74
CA LEU A 267 -1.65 2.41 -4.84
C LEU A 267 -3.13 2.09 -4.54
N ALA A 268 -3.73 2.75 -3.54
CA ALA A 268 -5.16 2.62 -3.27
C ALA A 268 -6.01 3.21 -4.40
N LEU A 269 -5.63 4.36 -4.94
CA LEU A 269 -6.36 5.01 -6.03
C LEU A 269 -6.35 4.16 -7.31
N SER A 270 -5.23 3.50 -7.63
CA SER A 270 -5.12 2.67 -8.83
C SER A 270 -6.06 1.47 -8.79
N VAL A 271 -6.21 0.83 -7.63
CA VAL A 271 -7.13 -0.32 -7.47
C VAL A 271 -8.58 0.16 -7.41
N VAL A 272 -8.87 1.27 -6.72
CA VAL A 272 -10.23 1.81 -6.60
C VAL A 272 -10.85 2.18 -7.95
N LEU A 273 -10.06 2.67 -8.90
CA LEU A 273 -10.56 3.04 -10.22
C LEU A 273 -10.75 1.85 -11.17
N VAL A 274 -10.28 0.66 -10.83
CA VAL A 274 -10.29 -0.48 -11.75
C VAL A 274 -10.85 -1.72 -11.08
N ASN A 275 -10.11 -2.32 -10.16
CA ASN A 275 -10.52 -3.56 -9.52
C ASN A 275 -10.11 -3.55 -8.05
N VAL A 276 -11.09 -3.79 -7.18
CA VAL A 276 -10.87 -4.05 -5.76
C VAL A 276 -11.46 -5.41 -5.43
N GLU A 277 -10.59 -6.30 -4.95
CA GLU A 277 -10.91 -7.54 -4.25
C GLU A 277 -10.23 -7.51 -2.88
N THR A 278 -11.04 -7.51 -1.82
CA THR A 278 -10.55 -7.46 -0.45
C THR A 278 -10.38 -8.86 0.16
N PRO A 279 -9.39 -9.08 1.03
CA PRO A 279 -8.39 -8.11 1.51
C PRO A 279 -7.20 -7.91 0.56
N ARG A 280 -7.08 -8.74 -0.49
CA ARG A 280 -5.90 -8.86 -1.36
C ARG A 280 -5.35 -7.51 -1.86
N PHE A 281 -6.14 -6.68 -2.53
CA PHE A 281 -5.66 -5.42 -3.11
C PHE A 281 -5.38 -4.31 -2.08
N ARG A 282 -5.70 -4.53 -0.79
CA ARG A 282 -5.37 -3.61 0.31
C ARG A 282 -4.02 -3.92 0.96
N GLU A 283 -3.47 -5.10 0.70
CA GLU A 283 -2.22 -5.59 1.30
C GLU A 283 -1.03 -4.61 1.18
N PRO A 284 -0.72 -3.96 0.04
CA PRO A 284 0.37 -2.99 -0.01
C PRO A 284 0.08 -1.67 0.73
N VAL A 285 -1.17 -1.43 1.12
CA VAL A 285 -1.62 -0.23 1.87
C VAL A 285 -1.65 -0.50 3.38
N ASP A 286 -2.00 -1.72 3.80
CA ASP A 286 -2.15 -2.12 5.20
C ASP A 286 -0.92 -1.79 6.09
N PRO A 287 0.35 -1.99 5.65
CA PRO A 287 1.51 -1.58 6.43
C PRO A 287 1.54 -0.09 6.79
N PHE A 288 0.98 0.78 5.96
CA PHE A 288 0.91 2.22 6.23
C PHE A 288 -0.21 2.54 7.23
N LEU A 289 -1.32 1.80 7.20
CA LEU A 289 -2.36 1.88 8.23
C LEU A 289 -1.84 1.39 9.58
N ILE A 290 -1.09 0.29 9.61
CA ILE A 290 -0.40 -0.21 10.80
C ILE A 290 0.59 0.83 11.33
N LEU A 291 1.34 1.49 10.45
CA LEU A 291 2.26 2.56 10.84
C LEU A 291 1.52 3.75 11.48
N LEU A 292 0.37 4.15 10.94
CA LEU A 292 -0.48 5.20 11.53
C LEU A 292 -1.00 4.76 12.90
N ALA A 293 -1.53 3.54 13.02
CA ALA A 293 -2.01 2.97 14.29
C ALA A 293 -0.91 2.96 15.36
N ALA A 294 0.29 2.53 14.99
CA ALA A 294 1.43 2.50 15.89
C ALA A 294 1.86 3.90 16.38
N VAL A 295 1.81 4.91 15.51
CA VAL A 295 2.08 6.30 15.90
C VAL A 295 1.01 6.82 16.86
N GLY A 296 -0.26 6.53 16.60
CA GLY A 296 -1.38 6.88 17.49
C GLY A 296 -1.21 6.30 18.89
N LEU A 297 -0.94 4.98 18.97
CA LEU A 297 -0.70 4.27 20.22
C LEU A 297 0.53 4.79 20.96
N THR A 298 1.64 5.05 20.24
CA THR A 298 2.84 5.66 20.84
C THR A 298 2.53 6.99 21.51
N GLY A 299 1.71 7.82 20.87
CA GLY A 299 1.26 9.10 21.42
C GLY A 299 0.42 8.93 22.69
N ALA A 300 -0.49 7.95 22.70
CA ALA A 300 -1.32 7.61 23.85
C ALA A 300 -0.48 7.12 25.04
N VAL A 301 0.41 6.14 24.81
CA VAL A 301 1.32 5.59 25.84
C VAL A 301 2.16 6.70 26.47
N ARG A 302 2.77 7.58 25.66
CA ARG A 302 3.57 8.71 26.16
C ARG A 302 2.74 9.74 26.94
N ARG A 303 1.45 9.89 26.65
CA ARG A 303 0.57 10.80 27.39
C ARG A 303 0.19 10.18 28.74
N ILE A 304 -0.13 8.89 28.78
CA ILE A 304 -0.45 8.16 30.00
C ILE A 304 0.76 8.13 30.93
N ALA A 305 1.95 7.76 30.43
CA ALA A 305 3.17 7.72 31.21
C ALA A 305 3.52 9.09 31.84
N ARG A 306 3.33 10.19 31.09
CA ARG A 306 3.55 11.55 31.62
C ARG A 306 2.56 11.94 32.72
N ARG A 307 1.29 11.57 32.59
CA ARG A 307 0.28 11.81 33.64
C ARG A 307 0.62 11.02 34.90
N TRP A 308 0.91 9.73 34.75
CA TRP A 308 1.33 8.86 35.86
C TRP A 308 2.56 9.37 36.60
N LEU A 309 3.56 9.90 35.88
CA LEU A 309 4.75 10.50 36.50
C LEU A 309 4.45 11.85 37.16
N ALA A 310 3.53 12.65 36.60
CA ALA A 310 3.09 13.92 37.20
C ALA A 310 2.28 13.70 38.49
N ASP A 311 1.41 12.69 38.51
CA ASP A 311 0.59 12.33 39.67
C ASP A 311 1.43 11.75 40.82
N ARG A 312 2.63 11.24 40.53
CA ARG A 312 3.61 10.73 41.51
C ARG A 312 4.74 11.70 41.82
N ALA A 313 4.77 12.88 41.20
CA ALA A 313 5.71 13.91 41.60
C ALA A 313 5.32 14.38 43.02
N PRO A 314 6.26 14.41 43.99
CA PRO A 314 5.92 14.87 45.33
C PRO A 314 5.34 16.28 45.24
N VAL A 315 4.13 16.46 45.78
CA VAL A 315 3.50 17.77 45.92
C VAL A 315 4.45 18.60 46.79
N GLY A 316 5.17 19.54 46.19
CA GLY A 316 6.01 20.48 46.90
C GLY A 316 5.13 21.32 47.81
N GLY A 317 4.98 20.89 49.06
CA GLY A 317 4.01 21.48 49.98
C GLY A 317 3.93 20.80 51.34
N GLU A 318 5.02 20.28 51.89
CA GLU A 318 5.23 20.33 53.35
C GLU A 318 6.68 20.73 53.60
N SER A 319 6.83 21.98 54.06
CA SER A 319 8.02 22.47 54.72
C SER A 319 8.30 21.61 55.96
N GLY A 320 9.18 20.63 55.82
CA GLY A 320 9.67 19.78 56.90
C GLY A 320 10.93 19.04 56.45
N ASP A 321 12.08 19.62 56.77
CA ASP A 321 13.44 19.07 56.71
C ASP A 321 13.91 18.37 55.44
N ALA A 322 14.62 19.14 54.63
CA ALA A 322 15.46 18.67 53.55
C ALA A 322 16.56 17.72 54.06
N VAL A 323 16.41 16.42 53.78
CA VAL A 323 17.56 15.53 53.62
C VAL A 323 17.86 15.45 52.13
N ALA A 324 18.93 16.12 51.71
CA ALA A 324 19.39 16.19 50.33
C ALA A 324 19.70 14.79 49.76
N ALA A 325 18.88 14.31 48.84
CA ALA A 325 19.25 13.18 47.98
C ALA A 325 20.26 13.67 46.93
N ARG A 326 21.38 12.96 46.83
CA ARG A 326 22.60 13.39 46.11
C ARG A 326 22.36 13.50 44.59
N PRO A 327 22.99 14.46 43.89
CA PRO A 327 22.76 14.73 42.46
C PRO A 327 23.19 13.63 41.46
N ALA A 328 23.70 12.49 41.93
CA ALA A 328 24.34 11.49 41.06
C ALA A 328 23.33 10.58 40.34
N GLU A 329 22.17 10.26 40.93
CA GLU A 329 21.22 9.31 40.33
C GLU A 329 20.39 9.91 39.19
N LEU A 330 20.23 11.24 39.15
CA LEU A 330 19.44 11.92 38.10
C LEU A 330 20.18 12.04 36.77
N VAL A 331 21.52 11.96 36.77
CA VAL A 331 22.32 12.01 35.53
C VAL A 331 22.33 10.65 34.84
N GLU A 332 22.43 9.55 35.60
CA GLU A 332 22.52 8.21 35.03
C GLU A 332 21.21 7.75 34.35
N MET A 333 20.06 8.22 34.83
CA MET A 333 18.75 7.88 34.23
C MET A 333 18.44 8.69 32.96
N ARG A 334 19.06 9.86 32.79
CA ARG A 334 18.88 10.72 31.61
C ARG A 334 19.67 10.20 30.41
N GLU A 335 20.82 9.57 30.64
CA GLU A 335 21.64 8.97 29.58
C GLU A 335 21.09 7.62 29.08
N ARG A 336 20.33 6.89 29.90
CA ARG A 336 19.72 5.61 29.48
C ARG A 336 18.44 5.75 28.62
N LEU A 337 17.95 6.98 28.41
CA LEU A 337 16.68 7.25 27.70
C LEU A 337 16.82 8.17 26.46
N ALA A 338 18.03 8.58 26.09
CA ALA A 338 18.33 9.31 24.85
C ALA A 338 18.75 8.36 23.72
#